data_AF-A0A9D9CSE7-F1
#
_entry.id   AF-A0A9D9CSE7-F1
#
_cell.length_a   1.000
_cell.length_b   1.000
_cell.length_c   1.000
_cell.angle_alpha   90.00
_cell.angle_beta   90.00
_cell.angle_gamma   90.00
#
_symmetry.space_group_name_H-M   'P 1'
#
loop_
_entity.id
_entity.type
_entity.pdbx_description
1 polymer ?
#
loop_
_entity_poly.entity_id
_entity_poly.type
_entity_poly.pdbx_seq_one_letter_code
_entity_poly.pdbx_strand_id
1 'polypeptide(L)'
;MENRGETVAFVTLGCKLNYSETSTYAREFEEHGYSVVKPTEAADVYVINTCSVTDHSDKKCRNIIRRLHKKNPSAIIAVTGCYAQLKSEEILGIEGVDIVLGAEYKGQLYAQVAKIEKKGASRAFSCERNRIESIFPSFSTGERTRSFLKVQDGCDYFCAYCTVPI
;
A
#
# COMPACT_ATOMS: atom_id res chain seq x y z
N MET A 1 27.49 12.63 -12.55
CA MET A 1 26.86 11.44 -11.96
C MET A 1 25.37 11.70 -11.99
N GLU A 2 24.66 11.13 -12.96
CA GLU A 2 23.20 11.25 -13.03
C GLU A 2 22.59 10.61 -11.78
N ASN A 3 21.84 11.40 -11.00
CA ASN A 3 20.92 10.85 -10.02
C ASN A 3 19.92 10.00 -10.80
N ARG A 4 20.14 8.68 -10.85
CA ARG A 4 19.08 7.73 -11.21
C ARG A 4 18.01 7.90 -10.12
N GLY A 5 16.94 8.64 -10.44
CA GLY A 5 15.80 8.78 -9.56
C GLY A 5 15.31 7.38 -9.16
N GLU A 6 15.00 7.20 -7.88
CA GLU A 6 14.51 5.92 -7.37
C GLU A 6 13.19 5.56 -8.06
N THR A 7 12.97 4.27 -8.29
CA THR A 7 11.79 3.77 -8.98
C THR A 7 10.79 3.15 -8.02
N VAL A 8 9.51 3.45 -8.21
CA VAL A 8 8.41 2.88 -7.41
C VAL A 8 7.38 2.19 -8.31
N ALA A 9 6.91 1.03 -7.88
CA ALA A 9 5.82 0.32 -8.54
C ALA A 9 4.65 0.09 -7.58
N PHE A 10 3.44 0.42 -8.02
CA PHE A 10 2.22 0.25 -7.25
C PHE A 10 1.41 -0.96 -7.71
N VAL A 11 1.13 -1.89 -6.81
CA VAL A 11 0.19 -2.98 -7.01
C VAL A 11 -1.09 -2.68 -6.26
N THR A 12 -2.15 -2.34 -6.99
CA THR A 12 -3.47 -2.11 -6.40
C THR A 12 -4.32 -3.38 -6.48
N LEU A 13 -4.79 -3.84 -5.32
CA LEU A 13 -5.70 -4.96 -5.19
C LEU A 13 -6.96 -4.49 -4.46
N GLY A 14 -8.11 -4.58 -5.12
CA GLY A 14 -9.39 -4.32 -4.45
C GLY A 14 -10.29 -3.39 -5.22
N CYS A 15 -10.81 -2.38 -4.51
CA CYS A 15 -11.94 -1.57 -4.93
C CYS A 15 -11.52 -0.19 -5.44
N LYS A 16 -12.51 0.63 -5.82
CA LYS A 16 -12.32 2.01 -6.29
C LYS A 16 -11.58 2.89 -5.28
N LEU A 17 -11.79 2.66 -3.99
CA LEU A 17 -11.11 3.40 -2.92
C LEU A 17 -9.61 3.11 -2.94
N ASN A 18 -9.20 1.84 -3.06
CA ASN A 18 -7.78 1.48 -3.20
C ASN A 18 -7.15 2.15 -4.45
N TYR A 19 -7.91 2.28 -5.55
CA TYR A 19 -7.42 2.99 -6.74
C TYR A 19 -7.21 4.48 -6.46
N SER A 20 -8.17 5.18 -5.86
CA SER A 20 -8.03 6.59 -5.49
C SER A 20 -6.82 6.83 -4.57
N GLU A 21 -6.59 5.94 -3.61
CA GLU A 21 -5.44 6.01 -2.71
C GLU A 21 -4.13 5.77 -3.45
N THR A 22 -4.05 4.73 -4.28
CA THR A 22 -2.85 4.46 -5.08
C THR A 22 -2.50 5.62 -5.99
N SER A 23 -3.47 6.23 -6.67
CA SER A 23 -3.22 7.44 -7.46
C SER A 23 -2.65 8.59 -6.64
N THR A 24 -3.08 8.71 -5.38
CA THR A 24 -2.59 9.74 -4.47
C THR A 24 -1.16 9.44 -4.02
N TYR A 25 -0.87 8.18 -3.70
CA TYR A 25 0.51 7.76 -3.41
C TYR A 25 1.42 7.94 -4.61
N ALA A 26 0.99 7.59 -5.82
CA ALA A 26 1.80 7.75 -7.02
C ALA A 26 2.23 9.21 -7.20
N ARG A 27 1.29 10.16 -7.10
CA ARG A 27 1.60 11.59 -7.15
C ARG A 27 2.55 12.04 -6.05
N GLU A 28 2.31 11.61 -4.80
CA GLU A 28 3.19 11.96 -3.68
C GLU A 28 4.62 11.47 -3.92
N PHE A 29 4.81 10.24 -4.41
CA PHE A 29 6.13 9.71 -4.74
C PHE A 29 6.80 10.48 -5.90
N GLU A 30 6.04 10.81 -6.96
CA GLU A 30 6.53 11.61 -8.09
C GLU A 30 6.97 13.02 -7.66
N GLU A 31 6.19 13.68 -6.80
CA GLU A 31 6.52 14.99 -6.22
C GLU A 31 7.85 14.98 -5.45
N HIS A 32 8.21 13.82 -4.90
CA HIS A 32 9.48 13.60 -4.19
C HIS A 32 10.57 12.97 -5.06
N GLY A 33 10.40 12.95 -6.38
CA GLY A 33 11.45 12.57 -7.35
C GLY A 33 11.53 11.09 -7.69
N TYR A 34 10.56 10.26 -7.26
CA TYR A 34 10.48 8.88 -7.71
C TYR A 34 9.90 8.79 -9.12
N SER A 35 10.37 7.81 -9.89
CA SER A 35 9.77 7.45 -11.17
C SER A 35 8.82 6.28 -11.00
N VAL A 36 7.54 6.48 -11.34
CA VAL A 36 6.53 5.41 -11.27
C VAL A 36 6.71 4.46 -12.46
N VAL A 37 7.05 3.20 -12.18
CA VAL A 37 7.24 2.15 -13.18
C VAL A 37 6.14 1.10 -13.10
N LYS A 38 5.98 0.30 -14.16
CA LYS A 38 4.98 -0.77 -14.16
C LYS A 38 5.34 -1.83 -13.11
N PRO A 39 4.37 -2.47 -12.45
CA PRO A 39 4.64 -3.57 -11.51
C PRO A 39 5.35 -4.78 -12.12
N THR A 40 5.31 -4.91 -13.45
CA THR A 40 6.03 -5.93 -14.21
C THR A 40 7.51 -5.63 -14.39
N GLU A 41 7.97 -4.42 -14.07
CA GLU A 41 9.35 -3.96 -14.16
C GLU A 41 10.06 -4.10 -12.80
N ALA A 42 11.39 -4.01 -12.79
CA ALA A 42 12.14 -3.98 -11.54
C ALA A 42 12.04 -2.56 -10.95
N ALA A 43 11.60 -2.46 -9.70
CA ALA A 43 11.50 -1.20 -8.98
C ALA A 43 12.31 -1.27 -7.68
N ASP A 44 12.80 -0.14 -7.20
CA ASP A 44 13.49 -0.02 -5.92
C ASP A 44 12.51 -0.14 -4.75
N VAL A 45 11.29 0.36 -4.95
CA VAL A 45 10.17 0.25 -4.00
C VAL A 45 8.95 -0.39 -4.66
N TYR A 46 8.36 -1.38 -3.99
CA TYR A 46 7.05 -1.91 -4.32
C TYR A 46 6.04 -1.54 -3.24
N VAL A 47 5.00 -0.82 -3.62
CA VAL A 47 3.86 -0.52 -2.76
C VAL A 47 2.69 -1.41 -3.15
N ILE A 48 2.17 -2.19 -2.21
CA ILE A 48 1.01 -3.05 -2.41
C ILE A 48 -0.15 -2.46 -1.60
N ASN A 49 -1.14 -1.87 -2.28
CA ASN A 49 -2.38 -1.43 -1.65
C ASN A 49 -3.41 -2.57 -1.76
N THR A 50 -3.82 -3.09 -0.61
CA THR A 50 -4.48 -4.39 -0.46
C THR A 50 -5.94 -4.29 -0.05
N CYS A 51 -6.67 -5.37 -0.32
CA CYS A 51 -8.05 -5.56 0.10
C CYS A 51 -8.19 -6.94 0.76
N SER A 52 -9.08 -7.05 1.75
CA SER A 52 -9.25 -8.28 2.56
C SER A 52 -10.72 -8.68 2.75
N VAL A 53 -11.54 -8.43 1.72
CA VAL A 53 -12.96 -8.85 1.74
C VAL A 53 -13.16 -10.35 1.49
N THR A 54 -12.15 -11.03 0.92
CA THR A 54 -12.21 -12.48 0.67
C THR A 54 -10.84 -13.10 0.91
N ASP A 55 -10.81 -14.37 1.32
CA ASP A 55 -9.57 -15.15 1.44
C ASP A 55 -8.81 -15.27 0.12
N HIS A 56 -9.51 -15.17 -1.02
CA HIS A 56 -8.87 -15.14 -2.33
C HIS A 56 -8.03 -13.88 -2.52
N SER A 57 -8.53 -12.72 -2.06
CA SER A 57 -7.79 -11.45 -2.09
C SER A 57 -6.52 -11.53 -1.25
N ASP A 58 -6.61 -12.10 -0.04
CA ASP A 58 -5.46 -12.28 0.86
C ASP A 58 -4.41 -13.21 0.24
N LYS A 59 -4.83 -14.39 -0.27
CA LYS A 59 -3.95 -15.34 -0.96
C LYS A 59 -3.25 -14.69 -2.15
N LYS A 60 -3.97 -13.89 -2.95
CA LYS A 60 -3.41 -13.16 -4.09
C LYS A 60 -2.36 -12.16 -3.65
N CYS A 61 -2.60 -11.41 -2.57
CA CYS A 61 -1.62 -10.49 -1.99
C CYS A 61 -0.34 -11.23 -1.58
N ARG A 62 -0.45 -12.31 -0.80
CA ARG A 62 0.72 -13.09 -0.35
C ARG A 62 1.53 -13.65 -1.52
N ASN A 63 0.86 -14.13 -2.57
CA ASN A 63 1.53 -14.64 -3.77
C ASN A 63 2.29 -13.54 -4.51
N ILE A 64 1.73 -12.33 -4.58
CA ILE A 64 2.38 -11.18 -5.20
C ILE A 64 3.62 -10.77 -4.41
N ILE A 65 3.52 -10.66 -3.07
CA ILE A 65 4.66 -10.33 -2.20
C ILE A 65 5.83 -11.29 -2.47
N ARG A 66 5.58 -12.60 -2.40
CA ARG A 66 6.62 -13.62 -2.64
C ARG A 66 7.23 -13.52 -4.04
N ARG A 67 6.39 -13.25 -5.06
CA ARG A 67 6.86 -13.11 -6.44
C ARG A 67 7.74 -11.86 -6.61
N LEU A 68 7.35 -10.74 -6.04
CA LEU A 68 8.13 -9.49 -6.08
C LEU A 68 9.44 -9.64 -5.33
N HIS A 69 9.41 -10.23 -4.14
CA HIS A 69 10.61 -10.51 -3.35
C HIS A 69 11.60 -11.42 -4.10
N LYS A 70 11.12 -12.51 -4.72
CA LYS A 70 11.96 -13.39 -5.53
C LYS A 70 12.56 -12.67 -6.74
N LYS A 71 11.81 -11.76 -7.36
CA LYS A 71 12.23 -11.04 -8.56
C LYS A 71 13.27 -9.96 -8.26
N ASN A 72 13.06 -9.19 -7.19
CA ASN A 72 13.98 -8.15 -6.74
C ASN A 72 14.17 -8.27 -5.22
N PRO A 73 15.11 -9.11 -4.75
CA PRO A 73 15.33 -9.33 -3.34
C PRO A 73 15.69 -8.07 -2.57
N SER A 74 16.38 -7.11 -3.21
CA SER A 74 16.82 -5.85 -2.61
C SER A 74 15.77 -4.75 -2.57
N ALA A 75 14.63 -4.90 -3.25
CA ALA A 75 13.58 -3.89 -3.25
C ALA A 75 12.87 -3.80 -1.89
N ILE A 76 12.51 -2.59 -1.48
CA ILE A 76 11.65 -2.34 -0.31
C ILE A 76 10.23 -2.75 -0.67
N ILE A 77 9.60 -3.60 0.14
CA ILE A 77 8.19 -3.98 -0.05
C ILE A 77 7.35 -3.37 1.08
N ALA A 78 6.51 -2.41 0.70
CA ALA A 78 5.54 -1.78 1.58
C ALA A 78 4.12 -2.29 1.30
N VAL A 79 3.40 -2.66 2.35
CA VAL A 79 2.02 -3.17 2.27
C VAL A 79 1.10 -2.24 3.06
N THR A 80 0.02 -1.80 2.42
CA THR A 80 -1.02 -0.95 3.02
C THR A 80 -2.41 -1.45 2.61
N GLY A 81 -3.47 -0.87 3.18
CA GLY A 81 -4.87 -1.19 2.87
C GLY A 81 -5.52 -2.17 3.86
N CYS A 82 -6.69 -2.72 3.49
CA CYS A 82 -7.53 -3.48 4.43
C CYS A 82 -6.84 -4.73 4.98
N TYR A 83 -6.03 -5.42 4.16
CA TYR A 83 -5.36 -6.64 4.62
C TYR A 83 -4.27 -6.31 5.65
N ALA A 84 -3.51 -5.23 5.41
CA ALA A 84 -2.54 -4.70 6.38
C ALA A 84 -3.20 -4.31 7.70
N GLN A 85 -4.42 -3.77 7.69
CA GLN A 85 -5.15 -3.44 8.91
C GLN A 85 -5.68 -4.68 9.65
N LEU A 86 -6.35 -5.60 8.94
CA LEU A 86 -7.10 -6.68 9.57
C LEU A 86 -6.23 -7.88 9.99
N LYS A 87 -5.14 -8.12 9.25
CA LYS A 87 -4.28 -9.31 9.43
C LYS A 87 -2.81 -8.91 9.30
N SER A 88 -2.42 -7.85 10.02
CA SER A 88 -1.06 -7.31 10.03
C SER A 88 -0.03 -8.41 10.32
N GLU A 89 -0.19 -9.16 11.42
CA GLU A 89 0.71 -10.24 11.83
C GLU A 89 0.98 -11.28 10.73
N GLU A 90 -0.05 -11.64 9.96
CA GLU A 90 0.10 -12.58 8.84
C GLU A 90 1.03 -12.01 7.76
N ILE A 91 0.88 -10.71 7.45
CA ILE A 91 1.72 -10.02 6.45
C ILE A 91 3.15 -9.82 6.99
N LEU A 92 3.30 -9.51 8.27
CA LEU A 92 4.60 -9.36 8.95
C LEU A 92 5.43 -10.65 8.90
N GLY A 93 4.77 -11.80 8.95
CA GLY A 93 5.40 -13.12 8.84
C GLY A 93 5.86 -13.48 7.42
N ILE A 94 5.54 -12.67 6.40
CA ILE A 94 5.93 -12.95 5.01
C ILE A 94 7.35 -12.43 4.76
N GLU A 95 8.22 -13.33 4.34
CA GLU A 95 9.58 -12.98 3.94
C GLU A 95 9.59 -11.92 2.83
N GLY A 96 10.41 -10.89 3.04
CA GLY A 96 10.62 -9.79 2.10
C GLY A 96 9.75 -8.57 2.32
N VAL A 97 8.79 -8.58 3.26
CA VAL A 97 8.02 -7.39 3.66
C VAL A 97 8.85 -6.51 4.60
N ASP A 98 8.92 -5.22 4.30
CA ASP A 98 9.70 -4.24 5.06
C ASP A 98 8.80 -3.26 5.83
N ILE A 99 7.64 -2.91 5.25
CA ILE A 99 6.70 -1.94 5.84
C ILE A 99 5.28 -2.51 5.81
N VAL A 100 4.56 -2.40 6.92
CA VAL A 100 3.11 -2.65 6.99
C VAL A 100 2.42 -1.48 7.67
N LEU A 101 1.54 -0.79 6.93
CA LEU A 101 0.78 0.36 7.43
C LEU A 101 -0.71 0.07 7.40
N GLY A 102 -1.35 0.25 8.55
CA GLY A 102 -2.79 0.23 8.71
C GLY A 102 -3.46 1.51 8.21
N ALA A 103 -4.78 1.55 8.32
CA ALA A 103 -5.62 2.60 7.74
C ALA A 103 -5.32 3.99 8.30
N GLU A 104 -5.01 4.09 9.59
CA GLU A 104 -4.71 5.34 10.28
C GLU A 104 -3.34 5.95 9.88
N TYR A 105 -2.38 5.12 9.46
CA TYR A 105 -1.04 5.56 9.09
C TYR A 105 -0.82 5.58 7.58
N LYS A 106 -1.86 5.28 6.79
CA LYS A 106 -1.76 5.11 5.34
C LYS A 106 -1.31 6.39 4.63
N GLY A 107 -1.60 7.57 5.19
CA GLY A 107 -1.11 8.86 4.66
C GLY A 107 0.37 9.15 4.94
N GLN A 108 1.06 8.31 5.72
CA GLN A 108 2.49 8.45 6.01
C GLN A 108 3.36 7.51 5.16
N LEU A 109 2.78 6.85 4.15
CA LEU A 109 3.44 5.80 3.39
C LEU A 109 4.78 6.26 2.80
N TYR A 110 4.80 7.39 2.11
CA TYR A 110 6.03 7.96 1.56
C TYR A 110 7.06 8.22 2.66
N ALA A 111 6.66 8.91 3.74
CA ALA A 111 7.55 9.25 4.85
C ALA A 111 8.15 8.02 5.54
N GLN A 112 7.44 6.89 5.57
CA GLN A 112 7.96 5.64 6.12
C GLN A 112 8.93 4.95 5.15
N VAL A 113 8.64 4.99 3.84
CA VAL A 113 9.57 4.49 2.81
C VAL A 113 10.85 5.31 2.80
N ALA A 114 10.77 6.64 2.82
CA ALA A 114 11.91 7.54 2.77
C ALA A 114 12.86 7.42 3.98
N LYS A 115 12.40 6.88 5.11
CA LYS A 115 13.24 6.58 6.30
C LYS A 115 14.08 5.32 6.14
N ILE A 116 13.74 4.43 5.20
CA ILE A 116 14.46 3.19 4.98
C ILE A 116 15.57 3.45 3.98
N GLU A 117 16.80 3.58 4.47
CA GLU A 117 17.98 3.75 3.60
C GLU A 117 18.30 2.48 2.80
N LYS A 118 18.10 1.29 3.40
CA LYS A 118 18.33 -0.01 2.78
C LYS A 118 17.38 -1.07 3.30
N LYS A 119 17.07 -2.06 2.46
CA LYS A 119 16.25 -3.21 2.84
C LYS A 119 16.78 -3.89 4.11
N GLY A 120 15.88 -4.18 5.05
CA GLY A 120 16.20 -4.82 6.32
C GLY A 120 16.87 -3.92 7.37
N ALA A 121 17.17 -2.66 7.08
CA ALA A 121 17.78 -1.73 8.04
C ALA A 121 16.79 -1.30 9.15
N SER A 122 15.51 -1.20 8.82
CA SER A 122 14.44 -0.89 9.76
C SER A 122 13.13 -1.44 9.20
N ARG A 123 12.27 -1.95 10.08
CA ARG A 123 10.92 -2.38 9.70
C ARG A 123 9.91 -1.45 10.37
N ALA A 124 9.02 -0.86 9.58
CA ALA A 124 8.00 0.06 10.08
C ALA A 124 6.64 -0.63 10.11
N PHE A 125 6.06 -0.71 11.31
CA PHE A 125 4.80 -1.42 11.56
C PHE A 125 3.86 -0.55 12.40
N SER A 126 2.72 -0.17 11.82
CA SER A 126 1.75 0.68 12.50
C SER A 126 0.32 0.27 12.12
N CYS A 127 -0.27 -0.63 12.91
CA CYS A 127 -1.63 -1.15 12.71
C CYS A 127 -2.48 -1.20 13.99
N GLU A 128 -1.95 -0.74 15.14
CA GLU A 128 -2.56 -0.96 16.47
C GLU A 128 -3.83 -0.14 16.75
N ARG A 129 -4.07 0.96 16.01
CA ARG A 129 -5.26 1.80 16.24
C ARG A 129 -6.46 1.26 15.47
N ASN A 130 -7.48 0.84 16.23
CA ASN A 130 -8.82 0.51 15.71
C ASN A 130 -9.66 1.74 15.37
N ARG A 131 -9.19 2.95 15.71
CA ARG A 131 -9.88 4.20 15.42
C ARG A 131 -9.06 5.05 14.45
N ILE A 132 -9.73 5.49 13.38
CA ILE A 132 -9.15 6.46 12.44
C ILE A 132 -9.46 7.86 12.96
N GLU A 133 -8.42 8.62 13.25
CA GLU A 133 -8.49 10.02 13.69
C GLU A 133 -8.01 10.97 12.60
N SER A 134 -7.27 10.44 11.61
CA SER A 134 -6.75 11.21 10.48
C SER A 134 -7.49 10.90 9.17
N ILE A 135 -7.81 11.95 8.41
CA ILE A 135 -8.39 11.81 7.09
C ILE A 135 -7.26 11.82 6.07
N PHE A 136 -7.18 10.78 5.24
CA PHE A 136 -6.28 10.74 4.08
C PHE A 136 -7.05 11.13 2.81
N PRO A 137 -7.03 12.39 2.34
CA PRO A 137 -7.74 12.78 1.13
C PRO A 137 -7.14 12.07 -0.08
N SER A 138 -7.97 11.43 -0.91
CA SER A 138 -7.47 10.68 -2.05
C SER A 138 -8.38 10.73 -3.26
N PHE A 139 -7.80 10.86 -4.44
CA PHE A 139 -8.52 10.88 -5.71
C PHE A 139 -7.68 10.31 -6.86
N SER A 140 -8.32 9.75 -7.87
CA SER A 140 -7.65 9.25 -9.09
C SER A 140 -7.70 10.27 -10.22
N THR A 141 -6.66 10.32 -11.05
CA THR A 141 -6.54 11.25 -12.20
C THR A 141 -5.68 10.65 -13.31
N GLY A 142 -6.23 10.57 -14.52
CA GLY A 142 -5.45 10.27 -15.72
C GLY A 142 -5.15 8.78 -15.94
N GLU A 143 -5.34 7.90 -14.95
CA GLU A 143 -5.06 6.46 -15.13
C GLU A 143 -6.23 5.69 -15.76
N ARG A 144 -7.42 6.30 -15.83
CA ARG A 144 -8.66 5.69 -16.35
C ARG A 144 -9.55 6.74 -17.04
N THR A 145 -10.51 6.27 -17.82
CA THR A 145 -11.55 7.12 -18.45
C THR A 145 -12.43 7.86 -17.43
N ARG A 146 -12.55 7.35 -16.21
CA ARG A 146 -13.32 7.97 -15.11
C ARG A 146 -12.45 8.13 -13.88
N SER A 147 -12.61 9.27 -13.21
CA SER A 147 -11.96 9.57 -11.93
C SER A 147 -12.82 9.13 -10.75
N PHE A 148 -12.17 8.78 -9.66
CA PHE A 148 -12.79 8.44 -8.38
C PHE A 148 -12.29 9.41 -7.30
N LEU A 149 -13.21 10.09 -6.64
CA LEU A 149 -12.93 10.93 -5.48
C LEU A 149 -13.39 10.20 -4.22
N LYS A 150 -12.48 10.02 -3.26
CA LYS A 150 -12.86 9.48 -1.96
C LYS A 150 -13.57 10.56 -1.16
N VAL A 151 -14.78 10.24 -0.69
CA VAL A 151 -15.60 11.14 0.15
C VAL A 151 -15.77 10.63 1.58
N GLN A 152 -15.45 9.34 1.82
CA GLN A 152 -15.61 8.69 3.11
C GLN A 152 -14.63 7.51 3.24
N ASP A 153 -14.17 7.26 4.47
CA ASP A 153 -13.54 6.02 4.90
C ASP A 153 -14.47 5.35 5.93
N GLY A 154 -14.54 4.01 5.91
CA GLY A 154 -15.35 3.24 6.86
C GLY A 154 -16.86 3.29 6.61
N CYS A 155 -17.62 2.65 7.51
CA CYS A 155 -19.07 2.55 7.49
C CYS A 155 -19.59 2.27 8.91
N ASP A 156 -20.60 3.02 9.35
CA ASP A 156 -21.28 2.93 10.64
C ASP A 156 -22.54 2.04 10.61
N TYR A 157 -22.84 1.43 9.46
CA TYR A 157 -23.95 0.49 9.33
C TYR A 157 -23.61 -0.87 9.94
N PHE A 158 -24.53 -1.39 10.74
CA PHE A 158 -24.42 -2.73 11.27
C PHE A 158 -24.83 -3.78 10.22
N CYS A 159 -23.84 -4.50 9.70
CA CYS A 159 -24.03 -5.58 8.74
C CYS A 159 -23.46 -6.88 9.32
N ALA A 160 -24.31 -7.90 9.51
CA ALA A 160 -23.95 -9.16 10.18
C ALA A 160 -22.79 -9.95 9.53
N TYR A 161 -22.42 -9.61 8.30
CA TYR A 161 -21.38 -10.28 7.51
C TYR A 161 -20.19 -9.39 7.16
N CYS A 162 -20.26 -8.08 7.42
CA CYS A 162 -19.28 -7.13 6.88
C CYS A 162 -18.08 -7.02 7.82
N THR A 163 -16.89 -7.28 7.28
CA THR A 163 -15.63 -7.07 8.02
C THR A 163 -15.18 -5.60 8.07
N VAL A 164 -15.98 -4.68 7.51
CA VAL A 164 -15.72 -3.23 7.49
C VAL A 164 -16.54 -2.49 8.57
N PRO A 165 -16.33 -2.74 9.88
CA PRO A 165 -16.68 -1.77 10.90
C PRO A 165 -15.43 -0.99 11.32
N ILE A 166 -15.56 0.34 11.43
CA ILE A 166 -14.71 1.20 12.27
C ILE A 166 -15.57 1.60 13.46
#